data_AF-A0A7V5G5Q6-F1
#
_entry.id   AF-A0A7V5G5Q6-F1
#
_cell.length_a   1.000
_cell.length_b   1.000
_cell.length_c   1.000
_cell.angle_alpha   90.00
_cell.angle_beta   90.00
_cell.angle_gamma   90.00
#
_symmetry.space_group_name_H-M   'P 1'
#
loop_
_entity.id
_entity.type
_entity.pdbx_description
1 polymer ?
#
loop_
_entity_poly.entity_id
_entity_poly.type
_entity_poly.pdbx_seq_one_letter_code
_entity_poly.pdbx_strand_id
1 'polypeptide(L)'
;MISNPIDKYIEQIGKFLKKFHNQSQNIKLENEKLFDRDRLKTLIDLTNNETLLKYFEDISLKLNHNGVIHGDLFMDNCKFQNHKLSGVFDFSDACYGDFYFDLAVVAIGWCFDKDILNKSKVDILLQSYQTDIDYKLFKKYIKYALLYYATTRYIFNRNGDELLRRLEYL
;
A
#
# COMPACT_ATOMS: atom_id res chain seq x y z
N MET A 1 2.29 29.33 3.29
CA MET A 1 1.36 28.31 2.78
C MET A 1 0.88 27.49 3.97
N ILE A 2 -0.43 27.46 4.24
CA ILE A 2 -0.99 26.64 5.32
C ILE A 2 -0.83 25.19 4.87
N SER A 3 0.04 24.43 5.52
CA SER A 3 0.23 23.00 5.24
C SER A 3 -1.11 22.27 5.42
N ASN A 4 -1.57 21.55 4.40
CA ASN A 4 -2.75 20.71 4.49
C ASN A 4 -2.56 19.71 5.65
N PRO A 5 -3.50 19.55 6.60
CA PRO A 5 -3.38 18.58 7.68
C PRO A 5 -3.02 17.17 7.21
N ILE A 6 -3.50 16.77 6.02
CA ILE A 6 -3.20 15.46 5.45
C ILE A 6 -1.71 15.28 5.13
N ASP A 7 -1.03 16.33 4.66
CA ASP A 7 0.40 16.27 4.31
C ASP A 7 1.24 16.00 5.57
N LYS A 8 0.88 16.66 6.69
CA LYS A 8 1.47 16.41 8.01
C LYS A 8 1.18 15.02 8.54
N TYR A 9 0.05 14.41 8.17
CA TYR A 9 -0.29 13.06 8.59
C TYR A 9 0.48 12.03 7.78
N ILE A 10 0.58 12.22 6.46
CA ILE A 10 1.42 11.41 5.58
C ILE A 10 2.88 11.43 6.03
N GLU A 11 3.40 12.61 6.39
CA GLU A 11 4.76 12.73 6.93
C GLU A 11 4.96 11.86 8.19
N GLN A 12 4.00 11.90 9.12
CA GLN A 12 4.07 11.13 10.37
C GLN A 12 3.92 9.63 10.13
N ILE A 13 3.06 9.21 9.21
CA ILE A 13 2.92 7.80 8.81
C ILE A 13 4.20 7.30 8.12
N GLY A 14 4.80 8.08 7.22
CA GLY A 14 6.08 7.72 6.59
C GLY A 14 7.20 7.52 7.61
N LYS A 15 7.30 8.42 8.61
CA LYS A 15 8.26 8.28 9.73
C LYS A 15 7.96 7.07 10.61
N PHE A 16 6.67 6.79 10.86
CA PHE A 16 6.24 5.60 11.60
C PHE A 16 6.66 4.32 10.87
N LEU A 17 6.32 4.17 9.59
CA LEU A 17 6.68 2.99 8.80
C LEU A 17 8.19 2.80 8.72
N LYS A 18 8.97 3.89 8.58
CA LYS A 18 10.43 3.79 8.63
C LYS A 18 10.91 3.13 9.92
N LYS A 19 10.39 3.60 11.07
CA LYS A 19 10.75 3.05 12.38
C LYS A 19 10.29 1.60 12.50
N PHE A 20 9.05 1.32 12.12
CA PHE A 20 8.44 -0.01 12.18
C PHE A 20 9.23 -1.04 11.34
N HIS A 21 9.51 -0.73 10.08
CA HIS A 21 10.29 -1.57 9.18
C HIS A 21 11.73 -1.79 9.66
N ASN A 22 12.42 -0.74 10.12
CA ASN A 22 13.77 -0.89 10.66
C ASN A 22 13.83 -1.80 11.90
N GLN A 23 12.79 -1.77 12.73
CA GLN A 23 12.68 -2.66 13.88
C GLN A 23 12.32 -4.10 13.48
N SER A 24 11.69 -4.29 12.31
CA SER A 24 11.22 -5.59 11.84
C SER A 24 12.15 -6.33 10.89
N GLN A 25 13.20 -5.70 10.35
CA GLN A 25 14.15 -6.29 9.39
C GLN A 25 14.77 -7.62 9.85
N ASN A 26 14.98 -7.80 11.15
CA ASN A 26 15.59 -9.01 11.71
C ASN A 26 14.56 -10.02 12.24
N ILE A 27 13.26 -9.72 12.12
CA ILE A 27 12.19 -10.60 12.54
C ILE A 27 11.82 -11.49 11.37
N LYS A 28 12.13 -12.79 11.48
CA LYS A 28 11.60 -13.81 10.58
C LYS A 28 10.23 -14.24 11.10
N LEU A 29 9.19 -13.96 10.33
CA LEU A 29 7.88 -14.56 10.55
C LEU A 29 7.74 -15.76 9.61
N GLU A 30 7.24 -16.87 10.15
CA GLU A 30 6.86 -18.05 9.37
C GLU A 30 5.40 -17.99 8.89
N ASN A 31 4.75 -16.82 9.03
CA ASN A 31 3.36 -16.66 8.62
C ASN A 31 3.19 -16.59 7.11
N GLU A 32 1.95 -16.78 6.65
CA GLU A 32 1.60 -16.76 5.23
C GLU A 32 2.03 -15.42 4.60
N LYS A 33 2.64 -15.50 3.42
CA LYS A 33 3.02 -14.32 2.64
C LYS A 33 1.81 -13.79 1.88
N LEU A 34 0.96 -13.06 2.59
CA LEU A 34 -0.38 -12.66 2.12
C LEU A 34 -0.33 -11.86 0.81
N PHE A 35 0.68 -11.01 0.63
CA PHE A 35 0.74 -10.06 -0.49
C PHE A 35 1.65 -10.50 -1.63
N ASP A 36 2.04 -11.77 -1.67
CA ASP A 36 2.91 -12.29 -2.71
C ASP A 36 2.24 -12.39 -4.08
N ARG A 37 3.08 -12.32 -5.12
CA ARG A 37 2.61 -12.33 -6.50
C ARG A 37 1.88 -13.63 -6.85
N ASP A 38 2.34 -14.77 -6.34
CA ASP A 38 1.69 -16.07 -6.55
C ASP A 38 0.33 -16.14 -5.83
N ARG A 39 0.25 -15.52 -4.65
CA ARG A 39 -1.01 -15.42 -3.89
C ARG A 39 -2.02 -14.57 -4.64
N LEU A 40 -1.60 -13.41 -5.15
CA LEU A 40 -2.45 -12.55 -5.98
C LEU A 40 -2.91 -13.28 -7.25
N LYS A 41 -2.02 -14.01 -7.93
CA LYS A 41 -2.40 -14.81 -9.11
C LYS A 41 -3.49 -15.82 -8.76
N THR A 42 -3.31 -16.55 -7.66
CA THR A 42 -4.31 -17.51 -7.16
C THR A 42 -5.65 -16.84 -6.89
N LEU A 43 -5.66 -15.67 -6.25
CA LEU A 43 -6.88 -14.91 -5.98
C LEU A 43 -7.58 -14.47 -7.28
N ILE A 44 -6.82 -13.96 -8.26
CA ILE A 44 -7.36 -13.56 -9.55
C ILE A 44 -7.98 -14.76 -10.28
N ASP A 45 -7.34 -15.93 -10.23
CA ASP A 45 -7.86 -17.13 -10.89
C ASP A 45 -9.20 -17.59 -10.30
N LEU A 46 -9.41 -17.39 -8.99
CA LEU A 46 -10.72 -17.65 -8.35
C LEU A 46 -11.84 -16.74 -8.86
N THR A 47 -11.51 -15.57 -9.41
CA THR A 47 -12.50 -14.63 -9.92
C THR A 47 -12.99 -14.95 -11.34
N ASN A 48 -12.21 -15.72 -12.12
CA ASN A 48 -12.38 -15.86 -13.58
C ASN A 48 -12.52 -14.51 -14.32
N ASN A 49 -11.93 -13.44 -13.78
CA ASN A 49 -12.04 -12.09 -14.34
C ASN A 49 -10.83 -11.77 -15.24
N GLU A 50 -11.06 -11.79 -16.56
CA GLU A 50 -10.03 -11.53 -17.57
C GLU A 50 -9.38 -10.14 -17.43
N THR A 51 -10.14 -9.14 -16.98
CA THR A 51 -9.62 -7.77 -16.77
C THR A 51 -8.61 -7.74 -15.64
N LEU A 52 -8.88 -8.40 -14.51
CA LEU A 52 -7.94 -8.50 -13.39
C LEU A 52 -6.66 -9.25 -13.80
N LEU A 53 -6.82 -10.33 -14.58
CA LEU A 53 -5.69 -11.10 -15.10
C LEU A 53 -4.81 -10.24 -16.02
N LYS A 54 -5.41 -9.48 -16.93
CA LYS A 54 -4.66 -8.57 -17.81
C LYS A 54 -3.84 -7.56 -17.03
N TYR A 55 -4.43 -6.91 -16.02
CA TYR A 55 -3.68 -5.98 -15.16
C TYR A 55 -2.52 -6.66 -14.43
N PHE A 56 -2.70 -7.90 -13.97
CA PHE A 56 -1.63 -8.66 -13.31
C PHE A 56 -0.45 -8.94 -14.23
N GLU A 57 -0.72 -9.30 -15.49
CA GLU A 57 0.31 -9.57 -16.50
C GLU A 57 1.07 -8.29 -16.90
N ASP A 58 0.36 -7.16 -17.00
CA ASP A 58 0.94 -5.85 -17.33
C ASP A 58 1.88 -5.31 -16.22
N ILE A 59 1.66 -5.72 -14.97
CA ILE A 59 2.49 -5.29 -13.83
C ILE A 59 3.74 -6.16 -13.74
N SER A 60 4.82 -5.74 -14.40
CA SER A 60 6.14 -6.34 -14.20
C SER A 60 6.83 -5.79 -12.94
N LEU A 61 6.62 -6.47 -11.82
CA LEU A 61 7.17 -6.17 -10.49
C LEU A 61 7.73 -7.44 -9.80
N LYS A 62 8.89 -7.31 -9.18
CA LYS A 62 9.47 -8.32 -8.28
C LYS A 62 9.47 -7.75 -6.86
N LEU A 63 8.74 -8.41 -5.97
CA LEU A 63 8.68 -8.03 -4.56
C LEU A 63 9.94 -8.52 -3.82
N ASN A 64 10.39 -7.73 -2.86
CA ASN A 64 11.51 -8.00 -1.96
C ASN A 64 10.96 -8.22 -0.55
N HIS A 65 11.07 -9.43 -0.02
CA HIS A 65 10.64 -9.70 1.36
C HIS A 65 11.66 -9.17 2.35
N ASN A 66 11.46 -7.94 2.82
CA ASN A 66 12.45 -7.22 3.63
C ASN A 66 12.26 -7.42 5.13
N GLY A 67 11.04 -7.67 5.59
CA GLY A 67 10.69 -7.66 7.00
C GLY A 67 9.19 -7.75 7.22
N VAL A 68 8.77 -7.46 8.45
CA VAL A 68 7.33 -7.37 8.78
C VAL A 68 6.76 -6.05 8.24
N ILE A 69 5.64 -6.16 7.54
CA ILE A 69 4.81 -5.06 7.05
C ILE A 69 3.47 -5.03 7.80
N HIS A 70 2.80 -3.89 7.82
CA HIS A 70 1.44 -3.77 8.36
C HIS A 70 0.42 -4.36 7.39
N GLY A 71 0.58 -4.11 6.09
CA GLY A 71 -0.25 -4.67 5.03
C GLY A 71 -1.55 -3.91 4.78
N ASP A 72 -2.07 -3.15 5.75
CA ASP A 72 -3.42 -2.54 5.73
C ASP A 72 -3.45 -1.12 6.37
N LEU A 73 -2.39 -0.31 6.23
CA LEU A 73 -2.30 0.99 6.91
C LEU A 73 -3.10 2.12 6.21
N PHE A 74 -4.42 1.96 6.15
CA PHE A 74 -5.37 2.98 5.70
C PHE A 74 -5.70 4.01 6.80
N MET A 75 -6.49 5.04 6.47
CA MET A 75 -6.79 6.16 7.39
C MET A 75 -7.55 5.74 8.66
N ASP A 76 -8.34 4.68 8.58
CA ASP A 76 -9.11 4.09 9.67
C ASP A 76 -8.26 3.27 10.64
N ASN A 77 -7.11 2.76 10.20
CA ASN A 77 -6.18 1.97 11.02
C ASN A 77 -5.13 2.82 11.76
N CYS A 78 -5.36 4.13 11.87
CA CYS A 78 -4.53 5.01 12.69
C CYS A 78 -5.33 6.16 13.30
N LYS A 79 -4.79 6.77 14.36
CA LYS A 79 -5.45 7.87 15.06
C LYS A 79 -4.53 9.05 15.30
N PHE A 80 -5.02 10.25 15.02
CA PHE A 80 -4.34 11.50 15.31
C PHE A 80 -5.04 12.23 16.46
N GLN A 81 -4.25 12.75 17.40
CA GLN A 81 -4.72 13.63 18.47
C GLN A 81 -3.86 14.88 18.48
N ASN A 82 -4.49 16.06 18.50
CA ASN A 82 -3.78 17.36 18.43
C ASN A 82 -2.77 17.40 17.26
N HIS A 83 -3.20 16.91 16.09
CA HIS A 83 -2.39 16.76 14.87
C HIS A 83 -1.14 15.87 14.98
N LYS A 84 -1.04 15.04 16.03
CA LYS A 84 0.05 14.07 16.22
C LYS A 84 -0.46 12.64 16.10
N LEU A 85 0.28 11.79 15.40
CA LEU A 85 0.02 10.35 15.37
C LEU A 85 0.08 9.81 16.81
N SER A 86 -1.03 9.24 17.25
CA SER A 86 -1.23 8.76 18.63
C SER A 86 -1.33 7.24 18.72
N GLY A 87 -1.62 6.56 17.60
CA GLY A 87 -1.69 5.11 17.54
C GLY A 87 -1.87 4.60 16.11
N VAL A 88 -1.36 3.40 15.89
CA VAL A 88 -1.57 2.57 14.70
C VAL A 88 -2.14 1.25 15.22
N PHE A 89 -3.18 0.75 14.56
CA PHE A 89 -3.98 -0.39 15.03
C PHE A 89 -4.21 -1.39 13.91
N ASP A 90 -4.78 -2.53 14.29
CA ASP A 90 -5.16 -3.62 13.38
C ASP A 90 -4.01 -4.24 12.57
N PHE A 91 -3.24 -5.09 13.26
CA PHE A 91 -2.15 -5.86 12.65
C PHE A 91 -2.60 -7.26 12.20
N SER A 92 -3.91 -7.47 11.92
CA SER A 92 -4.41 -8.78 11.49
C SER A 92 -3.75 -9.27 10.19
N ASP A 93 -3.44 -8.33 9.30
CA ASP A 93 -2.85 -8.58 7.99
C ASP A 93 -1.32 -8.40 7.99
N ALA A 94 -0.72 -8.21 9.17
CA ALA A 94 0.71 -8.03 9.28
C ALA A 94 1.44 -9.35 8.95
N CYS A 95 2.33 -9.30 7.96
CA CYS A 95 3.09 -10.46 7.52
C CYS A 95 4.52 -10.12 7.12
N TYR A 96 5.33 -11.15 6.88
CA TYR A 96 6.61 -10.94 6.21
C TYR A 96 6.36 -10.53 4.74
N GLY A 97 6.88 -9.38 4.33
CA GLY A 97 6.52 -8.77 3.04
C GLY A 97 7.48 -7.68 2.58
N ASP A 98 7.06 -6.95 1.56
CA ASP A 98 7.83 -5.89 0.90
C ASP A 98 7.49 -4.51 1.48
N PHE A 99 8.51 -3.78 1.94
CA PHE A 99 8.32 -2.46 2.52
C PHE A 99 7.73 -1.45 1.53
N TYR A 100 8.04 -1.57 0.24
CA TYR A 100 7.46 -0.73 -0.80
C TYR A 100 6.01 -1.10 -1.10
N PHE A 101 5.61 -2.36 -0.89
CA PHE A 101 4.21 -2.73 -0.90
C PHE A 101 3.46 -2.02 0.24
N ASP A 102 3.99 -2.04 1.47
CA ASP A 102 3.35 -1.38 2.62
C ASP A 102 3.22 0.14 2.43
N LEU A 103 4.25 0.77 1.85
CA LEU A 103 4.19 2.18 1.43
C LEU A 103 3.16 2.42 0.33
N ALA A 104 2.99 1.48 -0.61
CA ALA A 104 1.97 1.59 -1.64
C ALA A 104 0.55 1.48 -1.07
N VAL A 105 0.34 0.68 -0.01
CA VAL A 105 -0.93 0.64 0.74
C VAL A 105 -1.23 2.01 1.36
N VAL A 106 -0.24 2.68 1.95
CA VAL A 106 -0.40 4.07 2.39
C VAL A 106 -0.67 5.00 1.21
N ALA A 107 0.03 4.84 0.07
CA ALA A 107 -0.21 5.69 -1.08
C ALA A 107 -1.65 5.58 -1.62
N ILE A 108 -2.22 4.37 -1.70
CA ILE A 108 -3.61 4.18 -2.13
C ILE A 108 -4.61 4.77 -1.11
N GLY A 109 -4.34 4.68 0.19
CA GLY A 109 -5.23 5.25 1.19
C GLY A 109 -5.18 6.78 1.24
N TRP A 110 -4.02 7.38 0.99
CA TRP A 110 -3.73 8.75 1.43
C TRP A 110 -3.34 9.72 0.31
N CYS A 111 -2.78 9.22 -0.79
CA CYS A 111 -2.13 10.04 -1.81
C CYS A 111 -2.99 10.25 -3.07
N PHE A 112 -4.27 9.86 -3.06
CA PHE A 112 -5.19 10.14 -4.17
C PHE A 112 -6.08 11.34 -3.86
N ASP A 113 -6.31 12.16 -4.88
CA ASP A 113 -7.37 13.17 -4.90
C ASP A 113 -8.44 12.66 -5.88
N LYS A 114 -9.52 12.06 -5.32
CA LYS A 114 -10.48 11.23 -6.05
C LYS A 114 -9.78 10.01 -6.70
N ASP A 115 -9.78 9.92 -8.02
CA ASP A 115 -9.18 8.81 -8.76
C ASP A 115 -7.77 9.14 -9.28
N ILE A 116 -7.25 10.35 -9.01
CA ILE A 116 -5.96 10.84 -9.54
C ILE A 116 -4.89 10.79 -8.44
N LEU A 117 -3.75 10.16 -8.76
CA LEU A 117 -2.60 10.12 -7.85
C LEU A 117 -1.96 11.50 -7.70
N ASN A 118 -1.91 12.02 -6.47
CA ASN A 118 -1.23 13.26 -6.15
C ASN A 118 0.26 13.00 -5.90
N LYS A 119 1.09 13.41 -6.87
CA LYS A 119 2.55 13.24 -6.80
C LYS A 119 3.16 13.93 -5.57
N SER A 120 2.69 15.12 -5.18
CA SER A 120 3.23 15.85 -4.03
C SER A 120 3.06 15.06 -2.73
N LYS A 121 1.90 14.42 -2.53
CA LYS A 121 1.63 13.55 -1.38
C LYS A 121 2.53 12.30 -1.38
N VAL A 122 2.73 11.70 -2.56
CA VAL A 122 3.67 10.57 -2.72
C VAL A 122 5.10 11.00 -2.38
N ASP A 123 5.55 12.15 -2.87
CA ASP A 123 6.89 12.67 -2.58
C ASP A 123 7.08 12.88 -1.07
N ILE A 124 6.08 13.42 -0.36
CA ILE A 124 6.11 13.56 1.10
C ILE A 124 6.24 12.20 1.78
N LEU A 125 5.45 11.20 1.36
CA LEU A 125 5.51 9.85 1.91
C LEU A 125 6.91 9.24 1.77
N LEU A 126 7.46 9.24 0.55
CA LEU A 126 8.75 8.64 0.24
C LEU A 126 9.91 9.38 0.93
N GLN A 127 9.88 10.72 0.95
CA GLN A 127 10.88 11.53 1.65
C GLN A 127 10.85 11.31 3.17
N SER A 128 9.65 11.20 3.75
CA SER A 128 9.49 10.97 5.18
C SER A 128 9.91 9.57 5.60
N TYR A 129 9.72 8.59 4.71
CA TYR A 129 10.23 7.23 4.87
C TYR A 129 11.76 7.14 4.66
N GLN A 130 12.35 8.09 3.94
CA GLN A 130 13.78 8.17 3.60
C GLN A 130 14.26 7.01 2.70
N THR A 131 13.58 6.84 1.58
CA THR A 131 13.98 5.92 0.49
C THR A 131 14.39 6.69 -0.77
N ASP A 132 15.21 6.05 -1.60
CA ASP A 132 15.65 6.50 -2.92
C ASP A 132 14.91 5.82 -4.09
N ILE A 133 13.80 5.11 -3.82
CA ILE A 133 13.02 4.45 -4.87
C ILE A 133 12.58 5.43 -5.95
N ASP A 134 12.82 5.06 -7.21
CA ASP A 134 12.36 5.83 -8.35
C ASP A 134 10.83 5.87 -8.41
N TYR A 135 10.28 7.06 -8.73
CA TYR A 135 8.84 7.27 -8.76
C TYR A 135 8.12 6.36 -9.78
N LYS A 136 8.73 6.09 -10.95
CA LYS A 136 8.14 5.20 -11.95
C LYS A 136 8.10 3.76 -11.45
N LEU A 137 9.12 3.32 -10.72
CA LEU A 137 9.09 2.02 -10.03
C LEU A 137 8.04 2.00 -8.90
N PHE A 138 7.98 3.03 -8.08
CA PHE A 138 6.99 3.09 -6.99
C PHE A 138 5.54 3.09 -7.51
N LYS A 139 5.26 3.73 -8.66
CA LYS A 139 3.95 3.61 -9.32
C LYS A 139 3.57 2.16 -9.64
N LYS A 140 4.53 1.27 -9.93
CA LYS A 140 4.23 -0.16 -10.11
C LYS A 140 3.79 -0.83 -8.81
N TYR A 141 4.39 -0.47 -7.67
CA TYR A 141 3.92 -0.93 -6.37
C TYR A 141 2.51 -0.42 -6.07
N ILE A 142 2.20 0.84 -6.39
CA ILE A 142 0.83 1.39 -6.25
C ILE A 142 -0.16 0.60 -7.11
N LYS A 143 0.16 0.35 -8.39
CA LYS A 143 -0.68 -0.48 -9.27
C LYS A 143 -0.90 -1.89 -8.70
N TYR A 144 0.16 -2.49 -8.19
CA TYR A 144 0.10 -3.83 -7.59
C TYR A 144 -0.81 -3.85 -6.34
N ALA A 145 -0.67 -2.88 -5.44
CA ALA A 145 -1.53 -2.75 -4.26
C ALA A 145 -3.00 -2.50 -4.64
N LEU A 146 -3.26 -1.60 -5.60
CA LEU A 146 -4.62 -1.37 -6.13
C LEU A 146 -5.23 -2.65 -6.68
N LEU A 147 -4.48 -3.41 -7.49
CA LEU A 147 -4.95 -4.66 -8.06
C LEU A 147 -5.23 -5.71 -6.99
N TYR A 148 -4.35 -5.85 -5.99
CA TYR A 148 -4.56 -6.76 -4.86
C TYR A 148 -5.87 -6.45 -4.14
N TYR A 149 -6.05 -5.20 -3.72
CA TYR A 149 -7.25 -4.78 -3.00
C TYR A 149 -8.52 -4.81 -3.86
N ALA A 150 -8.44 -4.48 -5.15
CA ALA A 150 -9.58 -4.63 -6.06
C ALA A 150 -10.01 -6.10 -6.20
N THR A 151 -9.04 -7.01 -6.30
CA THR A 151 -9.29 -8.46 -6.41
C THR A 151 -9.93 -9.00 -5.14
N THR A 152 -9.42 -8.66 -3.96
CA THR A 152 -10.01 -9.13 -2.70
C THR A 152 -11.42 -8.59 -2.50
N ARG A 153 -11.67 -7.32 -2.81
CA ARG A 153 -13.03 -6.73 -2.77
C ARG A 153 -13.98 -7.46 -3.71
N TYR A 154 -13.55 -7.78 -4.93
CA TYR A 154 -14.33 -8.55 -5.89
C TYR A 154 -14.73 -9.93 -5.32
N ILE A 155 -13.78 -10.70 -4.77
CA ILE A 155 -14.03 -12.03 -4.18
C ILE A 155 -15.06 -11.95 -3.05
N PHE A 156 -14.98 -10.92 -2.22
CA PHE A 156 -15.91 -10.74 -1.09
C PHE A 156 -17.20 -10.01 -1.46
N ASN A 157 -17.50 -9.81 -2.75
CA ASN A 157 -18.66 -9.05 -3.24
C ASN A 157 -18.78 -7.65 -2.59
N ARG A 158 -17.64 -7.00 -2.35
CA ARG A 158 -17.54 -5.63 -1.84
C ARG A 158 -17.27 -4.67 -2.99
N ASN A 159 -17.71 -3.42 -2.85
CA ASN A 159 -17.39 -2.38 -3.84
C ASN A 159 -15.86 -2.17 -3.92
N GLY A 160 -15.33 -2.28 -5.14
CA GLY A 160 -13.94 -2.02 -5.50
C GLY A 160 -13.79 -1.08 -6.71
N ASP A 161 -14.88 -0.44 -7.16
CA ASP A 161 -14.91 0.37 -8.38
C ASP A 161 -13.91 1.52 -8.34
N GLU A 162 -13.77 2.14 -7.17
CA GLU A 162 -12.78 3.20 -6.94
C GLU A 162 -11.34 2.70 -7.14
N LEU A 163 -11.02 1.50 -6.68
CA LEU A 163 -9.68 0.92 -6.83
C LEU A 163 -9.38 0.62 -8.30
N LEU A 164 -10.38 0.14 -9.05
CA LEU A 164 -10.25 -0.12 -10.48
C LEU A 164 -10.10 1.18 -11.29
N ARG A 165 -10.90 2.23 -11.00
CA ARG A 165 -10.73 3.53 -11.66
C ARG A 165 -9.35 4.13 -11.39
N ARG A 166 -8.88 4.08 -10.13
CA ARG A 166 -7.52 4.52 -9.78
C ARG A 166 -6.45 3.73 -10.53
N LEU A 167 -6.64 2.43 -10.73
CA LEU A 167 -5.71 1.59 -11.48
C LEU A 167 -5.67 1.96 -12.97
N GLU A 168 -6.81 2.29 -13.55
CA GLU A 168 -6.96 2.70 -14.96
C GLU A 168 -6.26 4.03 -15.27
N TYR A 169 -6.32 5.00 -14.35
CA TYR A 169 -5.75 6.35 -14.56
C TYR A 169 -4.25 6.49 -14.22
N LEU A 170 -3.54 5.41 -13.88
CA LEU A 170 -2.18 5.43 -13.32
C LEU A 170 -1.07 5.03 -14.30
#